data_AF-A0A7C1GHL1-F1
#
_entry.id   AF-A0A7C1GHL1-F1
#
_cell.length_a   1.000
_cell.length_b   1.000
_cell.length_c   1.000
_cell.angle_alpha   90.00
_cell.angle_beta   90.00
_cell.angle_gamma   90.00
#
_symmetry.space_group_name_H-M   'P 1'
#
loop_
_entity.id
_entity.type
_entity.pdbx_description
1 polymer ?
#
loop_
_entity_poly.entity_id
_entity_poly.type
_entity_poly.pdbx_seq_one_letter_code
_entity_poly.pdbx_strand_id
1 'polypeptide(L)'
;MEATILDMRRNPKKILEAIERNEVVTLTRRGKSVARIEPIGNSKRSRAAAHEAFGMWANRDDMANPSAYVREMRKGRFDGL
;
A
#
# COMPACT_ATOMS: atom_id res chain seq x y z
N MET A 1 -0.29 -10.54 -5.27
CA MET A 1 0.13 -11.78 -4.60
C MET A 1 0.06 -12.94 -5.60
N GLU A 2 0.93 -13.96 -5.48
CA GLU A 2 0.79 -15.23 -6.20
C GLU A 2 0.45 -16.36 -5.23
N ALA A 3 -0.45 -17.27 -5.65
CA ALA A 3 -0.84 -18.43 -4.86
C ALA A 3 -1.07 -19.64 -5.78
N THR A 4 -0.79 -20.85 -5.31
CA THR A 4 -1.08 -22.06 -6.09
C THR A 4 -2.54 -22.49 -5.90
N ILE A 5 -3.08 -23.30 -6.84
CA ILE A 5 -4.38 -23.97 -6.64
C ILE A 5 -4.38 -24.81 -5.34
N LEU A 6 -3.24 -25.40 -4.97
CA LEU A 6 -3.12 -26.17 -3.74
C LEU A 6 -3.27 -25.28 -2.50
N ASP A 7 -2.65 -24.09 -2.52
CA ASP A 7 -2.76 -23.10 -1.44
C ASP A 7 -4.19 -22.61 -1.28
N MET A 8 -4.91 -22.40 -2.40
CA MET A 8 -6.33 -22.03 -2.36
C MET A 8 -7.17 -23.09 -1.66
N ARG A 9 -6.90 -24.37 -1.90
CA ARG A 9 -7.62 -25.48 -1.26
C ARG A 9 -7.25 -25.64 0.22
N ARG A 10 -5.98 -25.47 0.57
CA ARG A 10 -5.48 -25.72 1.94
C ARG A 10 -5.70 -24.54 2.88
N ASN A 11 -5.54 -23.31 2.38
CA ASN A 11 -5.54 -22.08 3.16
C ASN A 11 -6.42 -21.00 2.51
N PRO A 12 -7.74 -21.23 2.36
CA PRO A 12 -8.64 -20.27 1.72
C PRO A 12 -8.68 -18.92 2.45
N LYS A 13 -8.51 -18.93 3.78
CA LYS A 13 -8.49 -17.71 4.62
C LYS A 13 -7.43 -16.70 4.16
N LYS A 14 -6.23 -17.16 3.81
CA LYS A 14 -5.13 -16.28 3.36
C LYS A 14 -5.48 -15.56 2.06
N ILE A 15 -6.19 -16.24 1.16
CA ILE A 15 -6.63 -15.65 -0.10
C ILE A 15 -7.75 -14.65 0.16
N LEU A 16 -8.70 -14.98 1.04
CA LEU A 16 -9.78 -14.08 1.40
C LEU A 16 -9.25 -12.78 2.03
N GLU A 17 -8.33 -12.87 2.98
CA GLU A 17 -7.69 -11.70 3.60
C GLU A 17 -6.95 -10.82 2.58
N ALA A 18 -6.32 -11.41 1.56
CA ALA A 18 -5.69 -10.64 0.48
C ALA A 18 -6.72 -9.89 -0.36
N ILE A 19 -7.83 -10.54 -0.69
CA ILE A 19 -8.93 -9.92 -1.44
C ILE A 19 -9.58 -8.78 -0.62
N GLU A 20 -9.79 -8.97 0.68
CA GLU A 20 -10.31 -7.95 1.60
C GLU A 20 -9.42 -6.70 1.66
N ARG A 21 -8.09 -6.88 1.56
CA ARG A 21 -7.11 -5.78 1.47
C ARG A 21 -7.05 -5.10 0.09
N ASN A 22 -7.99 -5.39 -0.81
CA ASN A 22 -7.96 -4.93 -2.20
C ASN A 22 -6.69 -5.34 -2.97
N GLU A 23 -6.10 -6.49 -2.63
CA GLU A 23 -4.99 -7.07 -3.40
C GLU A 23 -5.51 -7.99 -4.50
N VAL A 24 -4.77 -8.02 -5.61
CA VAL A 24 -5.02 -8.96 -6.71
C VAL A 24 -4.21 -10.23 -6.49
N VAL A 25 -4.87 -11.39 -6.60
CA VAL A 25 -4.26 -12.71 -6.40
C VAL A 25 -4.17 -13.44 -7.73
N THR A 26 -2.96 -13.75 -8.18
CA THR A 26 -2.71 -14.59 -9.36
C THR A 26 -2.63 -16.04 -8.92
N LEU A 27 -3.50 -16.88 -9.47
CA LEU A 27 -3.50 -18.32 -9.24
C LEU A 27 -2.60 -19.03 -10.24
N THR A 28 -1.73 -19.91 -9.73
CA THR A 28 -0.85 -20.73 -10.54
C THR A 28 -1.15 -22.22 -10.40
N ARG A 29 -0.97 -22.96 -11.50
CA ARG A 29 -1.02 -24.42 -11.54
C ARG A 29 0.24 -24.93 -12.22
N ARG A 30 1.07 -25.68 -11.48
CA ARG A 30 2.37 -26.20 -11.98
C ARG A 30 3.25 -25.08 -12.58
N GLY A 31 3.33 -23.95 -11.89
CA GLY A 31 4.14 -22.80 -12.29
C GLY A 31 3.56 -21.92 -13.40
N LYS A 32 2.36 -22.24 -13.92
CA LYS A 32 1.69 -21.43 -14.95
C LYS A 32 0.51 -20.67 -14.35
N SER A 33 0.41 -19.38 -14.65
CA SER A 33 -0.75 -18.56 -14.30
C SER A 33 -1.99 -19.09 -15.02
N VAL A 34 -3.06 -19.35 -14.26
CA VAL A 34 -4.31 -19.93 -14.78
C VAL A 34 -5.52 -19.06 -14.53
N ALA A 35 -5.51 -18.25 -13.48
CA ALA A 35 -6.61 -17.37 -13.12
C ALA A 35 -6.12 -16.18 -12.31
N ARG A 36 -6.93 -15.14 -12.25
CA ARG A 36 -6.70 -13.96 -11.42
C ARG A 36 -7.98 -13.68 -10.63
N ILE A 37 -7.84 -13.55 -9.33
CA ILE A 37 -8.94 -13.17 -8.44
C ILE A 37 -8.77 -11.70 -8.10
N GLU A 38 -9.82 -10.94 -8.35
CA GLU A 38 -9.89 -9.51 -8.08
C GLU A 38 -11.06 -9.22 -7.12
N PRO A 39 -10.90 -8.26 -6.21
CA PRO A 39 -12.00 -7.82 -5.35
C PRO A 39 -13.19 -7.32 -6.17
N ILE A 40 -14.40 -7.68 -5.75
CA ILE A 40 -15.63 -7.20 -6.39
C ILE A 40 -15.92 -5.78 -5.88
N GLY A 41 -15.78 -4.80 -6.77
CA GLY A 41 -16.09 -3.40 -6.49
C GLY A 41 -15.16 -2.46 -7.23
N ASN A 42 -15.63 -1.24 -7.50
CA ASN A 42 -14.76 -0.17 -8.01
C ASN A 42 -13.89 0.33 -6.85
N SER A 43 -12.86 -0.43 -6.51
CA SER A 43 -11.62 0.14 -6.01
C SER A 43 -10.97 0.91 -7.16
N LYS A 44 -11.64 1.98 -7.62
CA LYS A 44 -10.90 3.10 -8.20
C LYS A 44 -10.08 3.59 -7.02
N ARG A 45 -8.87 3.04 -6.85
CA ARG A 45 -7.86 3.67 -6.01
C ARG A 45 -7.90 5.12 -6.44
N SER A 46 -8.32 6.00 -5.52
CA SER A 46 -8.22 7.43 -5.75
C SER A 46 -6.79 7.65 -6.21
N ARG A 47 -6.62 8.36 -7.34
CA ARG A 47 -5.27 8.73 -7.77
C ARG A 47 -4.57 9.33 -6.56
N ALA A 48 -3.30 8.99 -6.32
CA ALA A 48 -2.59 9.56 -5.17
C ALA A 48 -2.67 11.10 -5.14
N ALA A 49 -2.71 11.71 -6.34
CA ALA A 49 -2.93 13.15 -6.53
C ALA A 49 -4.32 13.67 -6.12
N ALA A 50 -5.33 12.81 -6.02
CA ALA A 50 -6.68 13.17 -5.57
C ALA A 50 -6.84 13.01 -4.05
N HIS A 51 -5.82 12.53 -3.34
CA HIS A 51 -5.83 12.44 -1.89
C HIS A 51 -5.61 13.84 -1.30
N GLU A 52 -6.38 14.25 -0.29
CA GLU A 52 -6.31 15.60 0.30
C GLU A 52 -4.94 15.93 0.91
N ALA A 53 -4.19 14.91 1.34
CA ALA A 53 -2.81 15.08 1.78
C ALA A 53 -1.84 15.52 0.67
N PHE A 54 -2.19 15.31 -0.60
CA PHE A 54 -1.35 15.74 -1.72
C PHE A 54 -1.43 17.27 -1.85
N GLY A 55 -0.29 17.94 -1.68
CA GLY A 55 -0.23 19.41 -1.62
C GLY A 55 -0.44 20.02 -0.23
N MET A 56 -0.51 19.21 0.83
CA MET A 56 -0.66 19.70 2.22
C MET A 56 0.44 20.67 2.68
N TRP A 57 1.61 20.67 2.01
CA TRP A 57 2.74 21.56 2.29
C TRP A 57 2.91 22.66 1.24
N ALA A 58 2.05 22.75 0.22
CA ALA A 58 2.21 23.69 -0.89
C ALA A 58 2.15 25.16 -0.45
N ASN A 59 1.40 25.46 0.62
CA ASN A 59 1.21 26.81 1.16
C ASN A 59 2.03 27.06 2.44
N ARG A 60 3.05 26.23 2.72
CA ARG A 60 3.88 26.32 3.91
C ARG A 60 5.28 26.81 3.57
N ASP A 61 5.47 28.12 3.66
CA ASP A 61 6.77 28.75 3.43
C ASP A 61 7.83 28.30 4.44
N ASP A 62 7.41 27.98 5.67
CA ASP A 62 8.27 27.42 6.73
C ASP A 62 8.79 26.01 6.40
N MET A 63 8.14 25.34 5.45
CA MET A 63 8.43 23.97 5.01
C MET A 63 8.76 23.91 3.51
N ALA A 64 9.34 24.97 2.96
CA ALA A 64 9.77 25.07 1.55
C ALA A 64 10.69 23.91 1.12
N ASN A 65 11.43 23.31 2.06
CA ASN A 65 12.12 22.03 1.87
C ASN A 65 11.63 20.99 2.89
N PRO A 66 10.60 20.19 2.54
CA PRO A 66 10.03 19.22 3.47
C PRO A 66 11.03 18.16 3.95
N SER A 67 11.95 17.75 3.07
CA SER A 67 12.98 16.77 3.40
C SER A 67 13.92 17.28 4.50
N ALA A 68 14.36 18.53 4.40
CA ALA A 68 15.20 19.17 5.42
C ALA A 68 14.42 19.37 6.72
N TYR A 69 13.19 19.88 6.64
CA TYR A 69 12.34 20.13 7.81
C TYR A 69 12.04 18.85 8.60
N VAL A 70 11.68 17.75 7.93
CA VAL A 70 11.46 16.45 8.59
C VAL A 70 12.76 15.90 9.19
N ARG A 71 13.90 16.12 8.54
CA ARG A 71 15.21 15.72 9.08
C ARG A 71 15.54 16.46 10.37
N GLU A 72 15.31 17.77 10.43
CA GLU A 72 15.49 18.55 11.66
C GLU A 72 14.58 18.05 12.78
N MET A 73 13.29 17.80 12.51
CA MET A 73 12.37 17.23 13.51
C MET A 73 12.81 15.85 14.02
N ARG A 74 13.46 15.05 13.17
CA ARG A 74 13.96 13.71 13.54
C ARG A 74 15.30 13.74 14.27
N LYS A 75 16.00 14.88 14.31
CA LYS A 75 17.18 15.00 15.16
C LYS A 75 16.73 14.85 16.61
N GLY A 76 17.44 14.00 17.36
CA GLY A 76 17.21 13.89 18.80
C GLY A 76 17.34 15.26 19.46
N ARG A 77 16.51 15.54 20.45
CA ARG A 77 16.67 16.74 21.28
C ARG A 77 17.76 16.44 22.29
N PHE A 78 19.00 16.80 21.97
CA PHE A 78 20.16 16.57 22.83
C PHE A 78 20.42 17.71 23.82
N ASP A 79 19.64 18.81 23.75
CA ASP A 79 19.84 19.99 24.59
C ASP A 79 19.00 19.94 25.88
N GLY A 80 19.20 18.87 26.66
CA GLY A 80 18.54 18.66 27.96
C GLY A 80 19.53 18.31 29.07
N LEU A 81 20.68 19.01 29.12
CA LEU A 81 21.67 18.94 30.20
C LEU A 81 21.87 20.31 30.82
#